data_AF-A0A9X3NER3-F1
#
_entry.id   AF-A0A9X3NER3-F1
#
_cell.length_a   1.000
_cell.length_b   1.000
_cell.length_c   1.000
_cell.angle_alpha   90.00
_cell.angle_beta   90.00
_cell.angle_gamma   90.00
#
_symmetry.space_group_name_H-M   'P 1'
#
loop_
_entity.id
_entity.type
_entity.pdbx_description
1 polymer ?
#
loop_
_entity_poly.entity_id
_entity_poly.type
_entity_poly.pdbx_seq_one_letter_code
_entity_poly.pdbx_strand_id
1 'polypeptide(L)' 'MNLPPCPLCGNLEYDREEERTDTRWGFSTHIKVLLICTQCRYVLTFYDKNSIFDFE' A
#
# COMPACT_ATOMS: atom_id res chain seq x y z
N MET A 1 5.69 3.60 13.11
CA MET A 1 4.23 3.39 12.90
C MET A 1 3.83 2.23 13.78
N ASN A 2 2.79 2.36 14.59
CA ASN A 2 2.21 1.21 15.28
C ASN A 2 1.27 0.51 14.29
N LEU A 3 1.76 -0.56 13.66
CA LEU A 3 0.97 -1.37 12.75
C LEU A 3 0.13 -2.37 13.54
N PRO A 4 -1.12 -2.66 13.12
CA PRO A 4 -1.91 -3.69 13.77
C PRO A 4 -1.29 -5.08 13.53
N PRO A 5 -1.48 -6.04 14.46
CA PRO A 5 -1.17 -7.43 14.21
C PRO A 5 -1.96 -7.97 13.02
N CYS A 6 -1.41 -8.98 12.35
CA CYS A 6 -2.03 -9.56 11.17
C CYS A 6 -3.42 -10.11 11.54
N PRO A 7 -4.49 -9.73 10.84
CA PRO A 7 -5.85 -10.14 11.21
C PRO A 7 -6.09 -11.64 11.00
N LEU A 8 -5.22 -12.33 10.24
CA LEU A 8 -5.34 -13.77 10.01
C LEU A 8 -4.50 -14.63 10.98
N CYS A 9 -3.29 -14.19 11.34
CA CYS A 9 -2.37 -15.03 12.12
C CYS A 9 -1.75 -14.35 13.34
N GLY A 10 -2.06 -13.08 13.59
CA GLY A 10 -1.52 -12.32 14.72
C GLY A 10 -0.07 -11.85 14.58
N ASN A 11 0.62 -12.20 13.49
CA ASN A 11 2.01 -11.80 13.25
C ASN A 11 2.19 -10.26 13.26
N LEU A 12 3.34 -9.80 13.73
CA LEU A 12 3.69 -8.38 13.83
C LEU A 12 4.66 -7.91 12.73
N GLU A 13 5.23 -8.85 11.99
CA GLU A 13 6.24 -8.58 10.96
C GLU A 13 5.62 -8.53 9.56
N TYR A 14 6.01 -7.52 8.80
CA TYR A 14 5.51 -7.27 7.45
C TYR A 14 6.64 -6.85 6.51
N ASP A 15 6.59 -7.34 5.28
CA ASP A 15 7.30 -6.73 4.15
C ASP A 15 6.50 -5.52 3.67
N ARG A 16 7.18 -4.43 3.29
CA ARG A 16 6.54 -3.22 2.77
C ARG A 16 6.85 -3.03 1.30
N GLU A 17 5.80 -2.93 0.49
CA GLU A 17 5.88 -2.60 -0.93
C GLU A 17 5.09 -1.32 -1.22
N GLU A 18 5.51 -0.58 -2.25
CA GLU A 18 4.81 0.60 -2.74
C GLU A 18 4.36 0.34 -4.17
N GLU A 19 3.06 0.49 -4.42
CA GLU A 19 2.46 0.37 -5.75
C GLU A 19 2.08 1.76 -6.25
N ARG A 20 2.58 2.13 -7.43
CA ARG A 20 2.12 3.30 -8.16
C ARG A 20 1.20 2.84 -9.28
N THR A 21 -0.04 3.31 -9.25
CA THR A 21 -1.03 3.04 -10.29
C THR A 21 -1.42 4.35 -10.97
N ASP A 22 -1.10 4.47 -12.26
CA ASP A 22 -1.59 5.57 -13.08
C ASP A 22 -3.01 5.29 -13.55
N THR A 23 -3.87 6.31 -13.48
CA THR A 23 -5.24 6.20 -14.01
C THR A 23 -5.24 6.09 -15.53
N ARG A 24 -6.30 5.50 -16.10
CA ARG A 24 -6.43 5.09 -17.51
C ARG A 24 -6.18 6.19 -18.56
N TRP A 25 -6.14 7.45 -18.14
CA TRP A 25 -5.90 8.62 -18.98
C TRP A 25 -4.75 9.50 -18.46
N GLY A 26 -3.95 9.01 -17.50
CA GLY A 26 -2.82 9.74 -16.92
C GLY A 26 -3.21 10.92 -16.02
N PHE A 27 -4.49 11.05 -15.63
CA PHE A 27 -4.96 12.24 -14.92
C PHE A 27 -4.63 12.27 -13.42
N SER A 28 -4.28 11.12 -12.85
CA SER A 28 -3.89 11.01 -11.45
C SER A 28 -3.07 9.76 -11.24
N THR A 29 -2.11 9.87 -10.33
CA THR A 29 -1.30 8.76 -9.84
C THR A 29 -1.75 8.43 -8.43
N HIS A 30 -2.09 7.17 -8.23
CA HIS A 30 -2.43 6.61 -6.93
C HIS A 30 -1.22 5.89 -6.35
N ILE A 31 -0.76 6.34 -5.18
CA ILE A 31 0.29 5.65 -4.44
C ILE A 31 -0.37 4.84 -3.33
N LYS A 32 -0.15 3.53 -3.36
CA LYS A 32 -0.61 2.60 -2.33
C LYS A 32 0.59 1.98 -1.64
N VAL A 33 0.43 1.72 -0.35
CA VAL A 33 1.39 0.95 0.44
C VAL A 33 0.77 -0.40 0.72
N LEU A 34 1.50 -1.46 0.38
CA LEU A 34 1.14 -2.83 0.66
C LEU A 34 2.01 -3.31 1.82
N LEU A 35 1.37 -3.82 2.88
CA LEU A 35 2.07 -4.53 3.95
C LEU A 35 1.73 -6.01 3.85
N ILE A 36 2.74 -6.83 3.60
CA ILE A 36 2.60 -8.25 3.34
C ILE A 36 3.10 -9.01 4.57
N CYS A 37 2.22 -9.75 5.24
CA CYS A 37 2.60 -10.52 6.42
C CYS A 37 3.69 -11.55 6.05
N THR A 38 4.82 -11.52 6.76
CA THR A 38 5.95 -12.43 6.49
C THR A 38 5.60 -13.90 6.75
N GLN A 39 4.58 -14.16 7.56
CA GLN A 39 4.20 -15.51 7.99
C GLN A 39 3.07 -16.15 7.18
N CYS A 40 1.99 -15.42 6.86
CA CYS A 40 0.83 -15.98 6.14
C CYS A 40 0.57 -15.32 4.77
N ARG A 41 1.40 -14.34 4.38
CA ARG A 41 1.29 -13.57 3.12
C ARG A 41 -0.01 -12.79 2.94
N TYR A 42 -0.80 -12.59 4.00
CA TYR A 42 -1.93 -11.67 3.98
C TYR A 42 -1.47 -10.25 3.70
N VAL A 43 -2.18 -9.56 2.81
CA VAL A 43 -1.82 -8.22 2.33
C VAL A 43 -2.79 -7.18 2.89
N LEU A 44 -2.26 -6.23 3.65
CA LEU A 44 -2.96 -5.01 4.04
C LEU A 44 -2.63 -3.91 3.03
N THR A 45 -3.65 -3.32 2.42
CA THR A 45 -3.49 -2.22 1.47
C THR A 45 -3.89 -0.91 2.13
N PHE A 46 -2.97 0.04 2.13
CA PHE A 46 -3.20 1.41 2.60
C PHE A 46 -3.11 2.36 1.43
N TYR A 47 -4.00 3.35 1.44
CA TYR A 47 -4.01 4.41 0.45
C TYR A 47 -3.22 5.60 1.00
N ASP A 48 -2.12 5.97 0.35
CA ASP A 48 -1.26 7.04 0.85
C ASP A 48 -1.75 8.40 0.33
N LYS A 49 -1.66 8.65 -0.98
CA LYS A 49 -1.99 9.94 -1.60
C LYS A 49 -2.55 9.82 -3.02
N ASN A 50 -3.35 10.83 -3.39
CA ASN A 50 -3.67 11.19 -4.77
C ASN A 50 -2.71 12.28 -5.22
N SER A 51 -1.94 12.07 -6.28
CA SER A 51 -1.33 13.20 -7.01
C SER A 51 -2.26 13.56 -8.18
N ILE A 52 -2.89 14.74 -8.10
CA ILE A 52 -3.64 15.33 -9.22
C ILE A 52 -2.66 16.25 -9.93
N PHE A 53 -1.92 15.68 -10.88
CA PHE A 53 -0.96 16.32 -11.79
C PHE A 53 0.26 17.05 -11.23
N ASP A 54 1.41 16.61 -11.72
CA ASP A 54 2.61 17.40 -11.98
C ASP A 54 2.42 18.00 -13.39
N PHE A 55 2.03 19.27 -13.50
CA PHE A 55 2.13 20.04 -14.74
C PHE A 55 3.31 21.01 -14.58
N GLU A 56 4.51 20.56 -14.96
CA GLU A 56 5.59 21.41 -15.47
C GLU A 56 6.11 20.83 -16.79
#